data_AF-A0A814YYH7-F1
#
_entry.id   AF-A0A814YYH7-F1
#
_cell.length_a   1.000
_cell.length_b   1.000
_cell.length_c   1.000
_cell.angle_alpha   90.00
_cell.angle_beta   90.00
_cell.angle_gamma   90.00
#
_symmetry.space_group_name_H-M   'P 1'
#
loop_
_entity.id
_entity.type
_entity.pdbx_description
1 polymer ?
#
loop_
_entity_poly.entity_id
_entity_poly.type
_entity_poly.pdbx_seq_one_letter_code
_entity_poly.pdbx_strand_id
1 'polypeptide(L)'
;MIFGNYPLSLASQNALKLAHKVLYGRTLKYNENGQLNNANDLWKCIFSDRITNRIKPCIYTYVIDDNTWRFSETDVQVCADFASKYALLANASVYVRYAGQFHPRPKYGWDNCDDEWELVFDNGSGTYAPDINLLINLKDLLLFNFPGLHIVTYEYDDPKLKESMTALKHATEKYKNSTTTIRQLVLTSPLAP
;
A
#
# COMPACT_ATOMS: atom_id res chain seq x y z
N MET A 1 14.84 1.52 -20.26
CA MET A 1 13.64 2.34 -19.96
C MET A 1 12.40 1.54 -20.38
N ILE A 2 11.40 1.38 -19.51
CA ILE A 2 10.26 0.48 -19.73
C ILE A 2 9.37 0.96 -20.89
N PHE A 3 9.17 2.27 -21.05
CA PHE A 3 8.20 2.86 -22.00
C PHE A 3 8.77 3.20 -23.39
N GLY A 4 9.88 2.58 -23.79
CA GLY A 4 10.45 2.76 -25.13
C GLY A 4 9.76 1.91 -26.20
N ASN A 5 9.96 2.27 -27.46
CA ASN A 5 9.52 1.49 -28.63
C ASN A 5 10.55 0.44 -29.10
N TYR A 6 11.61 0.23 -28.31
CA TYR A 6 12.67 -0.72 -28.64
C TYR A 6 12.29 -2.16 -28.20
N PRO A 7 12.84 -3.20 -28.84
CA PRO A 7 12.46 -4.60 -28.56
C PRO A 7 12.53 -5.00 -27.08
N LEU A 8 13.55 -4.54 -26.36
CA LEU A 8 13.70 -4.82 -24.92
C LEU A 8 12.61 -4.16 -24.07
N SER A 9 12.22 -2.93 -24.40
CA SER A 9 11.13 -2.21 -23.72
C SER A 9 9.79 -2.90 -23.94
N LEU A 10 9.50 -3.33 -25.17
CA LEU A 10 8.29 -4.09 -25.51
C LEU A 10 8.24 -5.43 -24.76
N ALA A 11 9.36 -6.14 -24.65
CA ALA A 11 9.45 -7.37 -23.88
C ALA A 11 9.15 -7.13 -22.39
N SER A 12 9.72 -6.08 -21.79
CA SER A 12 9.43 -5.69 -20.40
C SER A 12 7.96 -5.32 -20.20
N GLN A 13 7.36 -4.53 -21.10
CA GLN A 13 5.95 -4.18 -21.02
C GLN A 13 5.04 -5.41 -21.12
N ASN A 14 5.33 -6.35 -22.01
CA ASN A 14 4.56 -7.58 -22.14
C ASN A 14 4.67 -8.46 -20.89
N ALA A 15 5.86 -8.56 -20.29
CA ALA A 15 6.05 -9.27 -19.03
C ALA A 15 5.23 -8.64 -17.89
N LEU A 16 5.25 -7.30 -17.79
CA LEU A 16 4.44 -6.57 -16.81
C LEU A 16 2.94 -6.75 -17.03
N LYS A 17 2.46 -6.69 -18.27
CA LYS A 17 1.05 -6.92 -18.61
C LYS A 17 0.61 -8.35 -18.28
N LEU A 18 1.46 -9.34 -18.55
CA LEU A 18 1.18 -10.73 -18.19
C LEU A 18 1.11 -10.89 -16.67
N ALA A 19 2.08 -10.36 -15.93
CA ALA A 19 2.10 -10.41 -14.48
C ALA A 19 0.88 -9.68 -13.87
N HIS A 20 0.53 -8.50 -14.39
CA HIS A 20 -0.69 -7.78 -13.99
C HIS A 20 -1.93 -8.64 -14.21
N LYS A 21 -2.07 -9.26 -15.39
CA LYS A 21 -3.20 -10.13 -15.70
C LYS A 21 -3.26 -11.35 -14.77
N VAL A 22 -2.13 -11.92 -14.37
CA VAL A 22 -2.09 -13.04 -13.42
C VAL A 22 -2.56 -12.60 -12.03
N LEU A 23 -2.10 -11.44 -11.55
CA LEU A 23 -2.48 -10.92 -10.23
C LEU A 23 -3.96 -10.53 -10.16
N TYR A 24 -4.46 -9.82 -11.17
CA TYR A 24 -5.83 -9.26 -11.17
C TYR A 24 -6.84 -10.10 -11.94
N GLY A 25 -6.43 -11.19 -12.59
CA GLY A 25 -7.27 -12.01 -13.47
C GLY A 25 -8.35 -12.83 -12.78
N ARG A 26 -8.61 -12.61 -11.48
CA ARG A 26 -9.58 -13.34 -10.65
C ARG A 26 -9.38 -14.87 -10.59
N THR A 27 -8.31 -15.39 -11.16
CA THR A 27 -7.99 -16.83 -11.25
C THR A 27 -7.18 -17.36 -10.07
N LEU A 28 -6.64 -16.48 -9.22
CA LEU A 28 -5.95 -16.89 -8.00
C LEU A 28 -6.96 -17.34 -6.95
N LYS A 29 -6.68 -18.49 -6.33
CA LYS A 29 -7.52 -19.18 -5.31
C LYS A 29 -7.88 -18.32 -4.08
N TYR A 30 -7.20 -17.19 -3.88
CA TYR A 30 -7.27 -16.36 -2.67
C TYR A 30 -7.87 -14.96 -2.90
N ASN A 31 -8.55 -14.75 -4.03
CA ASN A 31 -9.23 -13.47 -4.27
C ASN A 31 -10.56 -13.43 -3.51
N GLU A 32 -10.74 -12.39 -2.69
CA GLU A 32 -12.00 -12.05 -2.07
C GLU A 32 -12.59 -10.80 -2.74
N ASN A 33 -13.92 -10.75 -2.86
CA ASN A 33 -14.63 -9.62 -3.46
C ASN A 33 -15.74 -9.18 -2.51
N GLY A 34 -16.00 -7.87 -2.48
CA GLY A 34 -17.04 -7.29 -1.64
C GLY A 34 -17.25 -5.83 -2.00
N GLN A 35 -18.23 -5.20 -1.35
CA GLN A 35 -18.50 -3.78 -1.48
C GLN A 35 -17.99 -3.06 -0.24
N LEU A 36 -17.19 -2.02 -0.44
CA LEU A 36 -16.76 -1.10 0.61
C LEU A 36 -17.57 0.18 0.47
N ASN A 37 -18.32 0.56 1.51
CA ASN A 37 -19.23 1.71 1.45
C ASN A 37 -18.73 2.92 2.25
N ASN A 38 -17.78 2.71 3.16
CA ASN A 38 -17.31 3.73 4.08
C ASN A 38 -15.90 3.38 4.62
N ALA A 39 -15.34 4.27 5.42
CA ALA A 39 -14.02 4.09 6.03
C ALA A 39 -13.91 2.86 6.95
N ASN A 40 -14.97 2.52 7.69
CA ASN A 40 -14.96 1.40 8.63
C ASN A 40 -14.81 0.05 7.88
N ASP A 41 -15.45 -0.08 6.72
CA ASP A 41 -15.29 -1.25 5.86
C ASP A 41 -13.84 -1.37 5.39
N LEU A 42 -13.22 -0.24 4.99
CA LEU A 42 -11.84 -0.20 4.56
C LEU A 42 -10.88 -0.62 5.69
N TRP A 43 -11.04 -0.07 6.89
CA TRP A 43 -10.23 -0.44 8.05
C TRP A 43 -10.35 -1.92 8.40
N LYS A 44 -11.58 -2.42 8.52
CA LYS A 44 -11.85 -3.80 8.93
C LYS A 44 -11.42 -4.84 7.90
N CYS A 45 -11.70 -4.58 6.62
CA CYS A 45 -11.53 -5.59 5.58
C CYS A 45 -10.14 -5.57 4.94
N ILE A 46 -9.49 -4.40 4.89
CA ILE A 46 -8.23 -4.22 4.14
C ILE A 46 -7.04 -4.01 5.07
N PHE A 47 -7.15 -3.12 6.06
CA PHE A 47 -5.99 -2.66 6.83
C PHE A 47 -5.81 -3.35 8.19
N SER A 48 -6.83 -4.04 8.69
CA SER A 48 -6.72 -4.86 9.89
C SER A 48 -6.14 -6.24 9.59
N ASP A 49 -5.21 -6.66 10.43
CA ASP A 49 -4.67 -8.02 10.43
C ASP A 49 -5.73 -9.01 10.91
N ARG A 50 -5.94 -10.11 10.17
CA ARG A 50 -7.00 -11.08 10.48
C ARG A 50 -6.78 -11.86 11.77
N ILE A 51 -5.53 -11.95 12.24
CA ILE A 51 -5.16 -12.70 13.44
C ILE A 51 -5.26 -11.79 14.66
N THR A 52 -4.68 -10.59 14.58
CA THR A 52 -4.63 -9.67 15.74
C THR A 52 -5.84 -8.74 15.82
N ASN A 53 -6.60 -8.60 14.73
CA ASN A 53 -7.68 -7.64 14.54
C ASN A 53 -7.25 -6.18 14.78
N ARG A 54 -5.95 -5.90 14.67
CA ARG A 54 -5.35 -4.56 14.80
C ARG A 54 -4.97 -4.05 13.42
N ILE A 55 -4.99 -2.72 13.25
CA ILE A 55 -4.49 -2.09 12.03
C ILE A 55 -3.00 -2.40 11.89
N LYS A 56 -2.63 -2.90 10.71
CA LYS A 56 -1.27 -3.32 10.40
C LYS A 56 -0.42 -2.08 10.03
N PRO A 57 0.65 -1.77 10.79
CA PRO A 57 1.59 -0.74 10.40
C PRO A 57 2.39 -1.24 9.19
N CYS A 58 2.07 -0.73 8.01
CA CYS A 58 2.78 -1.10 6.78
C CYS A 58 2.68 0.01 5.73
N ILE A 59 3.63 -0.01 4.80
CA ILE A 59 3.69 0.92 3.67
C ILE A 59 3.06 0.20 2.48
N TYR A 60 2.25 0.92 1.72
CA TYR A 60 1.66 0.47 0.47
C TYR A 60 2.16 1.32 -0.69
N THR A 61 2.44 0.66 -1.81
CA THR A 61 2.64 1.32 -3.11
C THR A 61 1.30 1.34 -3.83
N TYR A 62 0.88 2.49 -4.36
CA TYR A 62 -0.44 2.65 -4.99
C TYR A 62 -0.36 3.28 -6.40
N VAL A 63 -1.37 2.94 -7.20
CA VAL A 63 -1.69 3.56 -8.48
C VAL A 63 -3.21 3.75 -8.55
N ILE A 64 -3.65 4.92 -9.00
CA ILE A 64 -5.03 5.22 -9.36
C ILE A 64 -5.07 5.53 -10.86
N ASP A 65 -5.89 4.81 -11.60
CA ASP A 65 -6.23 5.13 -12.99
C ASP A 65 -7.66 5.67 -13.09
N ASP A 66 -8.24 5.68 -14.28
CA ASP A 66 -9.60 6.19 -14.50
C ASP A 66 -10.68 5.39 -13.77
N ASN A 67 -10.43 4.13 -13.43
CA ASN A 67 -11.47 3.20 -12.99
C ASN A 67 -11.16 2.52 -11.65
N THR A 68 -9.91 2.52 -11.22
CA THR A 68 -9.49 1.67 -10.10
C THR A 68 -8.41 2.32 -9.24
N TRP A 69 -8.48 2.02 -7.95
CA TRP A 69 -7.40 2.20 -7.00
C TRP A 69 -6.76 0.84 -6.73
N ARG A 70 -5.50 0.68 -7.13
CA ARG A 70 -4.72 -0.56 -6.97
C ARG A 70 -3.52 -0.29 -6.09
N PHE A 71 -3.25 -1.18 -5.14
CA PHE A 71 -2.10 -1.04 -4.26
C PHE A 71 -1.60 -2.40 -3.76
N SER A 72 -0.38 -2.41 -3.24
CA SER A 72 0.28 -3.58 -2.67
C SER A 72 1.23 -3.17 -1.54
N GLU A 73 1.39 -3.99 -0.52
CA GLU A 73 2.39 -3.76 0.54
C GLU A 73 3.81 -3.64 -0.04
N THR A 74 4.57 -2.65 0.41
CA THR A 74 5.87 -2.27 -0.17
C THR A 74 7.01 -3.23 0.22
N ASP A 75 6.79 -4.21 1.11
CA ASP A 75 7.81 -5.09 1.67
C ASP A 75 7.71 -6.56 1.19
N VAL A 76 7.32 -6.76 -0.07
CA VAL A 76 7.45 -8.07 -0.74
C VAL A 76 8.61 -7.99 -1.74
N GLN A 77 9.66 -8.76 -1.49
CA GLN A 77 10.89 -8.91 -2.32
C GLN A 77 10.64 -9.38 -3.79
N VAL A 78 9.39 -9.44 -4.25
CA VAL A 78 8.99 -9.99 -5.55
C VAL A 78 9.13 -8.96 -6.70
N CYS A 79 9.39 -7.68 -6.40
CA CYS A 79 9.77 -6.68 -7.41
C CYS A 79 10.82 -5.73 -6.83
N ALA A 80 12.10 -5.96 -7.12
CA ALA A 80 13.20 -5.19 -6.56
C ALA A 80 13.28 -3.75 -7.10
N ASP A 81 12.67 -3.46 -8.26
CA ASP A 81 12.67 -2.12 -8.85
C ASP A 81 11.37 -1.36 -8.54
N PHE A 82 11.48 -0.18 -7.94
CA PHE A 82 10.31 0.70 -7.72
C PHE A 82 9.54 0.97 -9.03
N ALA A 83 10.26 1.16 -10.14
CA ALA A 83 9.65 1.34 -11.46
C ALA A 83 8.84 0.11 -11.90
N SER A 84 9.27 -1.11 -11.57
CA SER A 84 8.52 -2.32 -11.93
C SER A 84 7.26 -2.48 -11.07
N LYS A 85 7.27 -2.04 -9.80
CA LYS A 85 6.05 -2.05 -8.96
C LYS A 85 4.97 -1.14 -9.52
N TYR A 86 5.29 0.14 -9.76
CA TYR A 86 4.30 1.07 -10.32
C TYR A 86 3.87 0.66 -11.72
N ALA A 87 4.81 0.26 -12.59
CA ALA A 87 4.47 -0.19 -13.93
C ALA A 87 3.64 -1.49 -13.91
N LEU A 88 3.87 -2.40 -12.96
CA LEU A 88 3.05 -3.58 -12.74
C LEU A 88 1.64 -3.20 -12.32
N LEU A 89 1.49 -2.33 -11.30
CA LEU A 89 0.18 -1.84 -10.85
C LEU A 89 -0.53 -1.06 -11.97
N ALA A 90 0.20 -0.35 -12.82
CA ALA A 90 -0.34 0.43 -13.94
C ALA A 90 -0.62 -0.42 -15.20
N ASN A 91 -0.43 -1.75 -15.17
CA ASN A 91 -0.56 -2.62 -16.36
C ASN A 91 0.34 -2.15 -17.53
N ALA A 92 1.53 -1.67 -17.20
CA ALA A 92 2.47 -0.99 -18.09
C ALA A 92 1.87 0.21 -18.85
N SER A 93 0.82 0.84 -18.32
CA SER A 93 0.29 2.09 -18.84
C SER A 93 1.30 3.21 -18.65
N VAL A 94 1.44 4.06 -19.67
CA VAL A 94 2.26 5.28 -19.59
C VAL A 94 1.59 6.35 -18.74
N TYR A 95 0.27 6.28 -18.58
CA TYR A 95 -0.54 7.28 -17.88
C TYR A 95 -1.32 6.66 -16.72
N VAL A 96 -1.30 7.37 -15.59
CA VAL A 96 -2.10 7.12 -14.39
C VAL A 96 -2.58 8.48 -13.86
N ARG A 97 -3.62 8.50 -13.03
CA ARG A 97 -4.12 9.73 -12.39
C ARG A 97 -3.28 10.11 -11.19
N TYR A 98 -2.98 9.14 -10.33
CA TYR A 98 -2.15 9.32 -9.15
C TYR A 98 -1.30 8.08 -8.90
N ALA A 99 -0.11 8.26 -8.34
CA ALA A 99 0.73 7.17 -7.89
C ALA A 99 1.71 7.65 -6.82
N GLY A 100 2.03 6.79 -5.87
CA GLY A 100 2.93 7.08 -4.77
C GLY A 100 2.93 5.98 -3.74
N GLN A 101 3.22 6.35 -2.51
CA GLN A 101 3.06 5.47 -1.35
C GLN A 101 2.02 6.03 -0.39
N PHE A 102 1.48 5.13 0.43
CA PHE A 102 0.67 5.54 1.56
C PHE A 102 0.83 4.56 2.73
N HIS A 103 0.50 5.01 3.94
CA HIS A 103 0.52 4.19 5.13
C HIS A 103 -0.55 4.62 6.14
N PRO A 104 -1.07 3.70 6.96
CA PRO A 104 -1.91 4.05 8.09
C PRO A 104 -1.06 4.55 9.26
N ARG A 105 -1.58 5.52 10.00
CA ARG A 105 -1.05 5.92 11.31
C ARG A 105 -2.17 6.33 12.26
N PRO A 106 -1.98 6.20 13.58
CA PRO A 106 -2.89 6.80 14.55
C PRO A 106 -2.84 8.32 14.45
N LYS A 107 -4.01 8.96 14.42
CA LYS A 107 -4.14 10.41 14.25
C LYS A 107 -3.48 11.20 15.39
N TYR A 108 -3.51 10.63 16.61
CA TYR A 108 -2.98 11.25 17.83
C TYR A 108 -1.65 10.65 18.29
N GLY A 109 -0.95 9.95 17.38
CA GLY A 109 0.38 9.39 17.62
C GLY A 109 0.38 7.92 18.07
N TRP A 110 1.54 7.27 17.92
CA TRP A 110 1.71 5.83 18.16
C TRP A 110 1.57 5.40 19.63
N ASP A 111 1.60 6.35 20.57
CA ASP A 111 1.31 6.07 21.98
C ASP A 111 -0.21 6.04 22.27
N ASN A 112 -1.03 6.64 21.39
CA ASN A 112 -2.50 6.69 21.49
C ASN A 112 -3.14 5.89 20.33
N CYS A 113 -2.84 4.59 20.28
CA CYS A 113 -3.31 3.70 19.20
C CYS A 113 -4.78 3.26 19.30
N ASP A 114 -5.46 3.55 20.42
CA ASP A 114 -6.82 3.09 20.70
C ASP A 114 -7.92 3.97 20.07
N ASP A 115 -7.54 5.06 19.37
CA ASP A 115 -8.42 6.11 18.85
C ASP A 115 -8.59 6.06 17.30
N GLU A 116 -8.81 7.24 16.70
CA GLU A 116 -8.96 7.50 15.27
C GLU A 116 -7.65 7.26 14.48
N TRP A 117 -7.80 6.69 13.29
CA TRP A 117 -6.70 6.44 12.36
C TRP A 117 -6.87 7.25 11.08
N GLU A 118 -5.75 7.57 10.46
CA GLU A 118 -5.68 8.26 9.18
C GLU A 118 -4.75 7.55 8.20
N LEU A 119 -5.00 7.74 6.91
CA LEU A 119 -4.09 7.34 5.85
C LEU A 119 -3.28 8.55 5.39
N VAL A 120 -1.96 8.38 5.37
CA VAL A 120 -1.02 9.36 4.86
C VAL A 120 -0.63 8.96 3.46
N PHE A 121 -0.88 9.81 2.47
CA PHE A 121 -0.50 9.62 1.07
C PHE A 121 0.64 10.55 0.67
N ASP A 122 1.50 10.08 -0.24
CA ASP A 122 2.49 10.88 -0.93
C ASP A 122 2.39 10.75 -2.45
N ASN A 123 3.20 11.55 -3.17
CA ASN A 123 3.38 11.52 -4.62
C ASN A 123 4.70 10.86 -5.07
N GLY A 124 5.39 10.13 -4.20
CA GLY A 124 6.71 9.55 -4.41
C GLY A 124 6.73 8.31 -5.31
N SER A 125 6.44 8.45 -6.61
CA SER A 125 6.38 7.34 -7.57
C SER A 125 7.36 7.41 -8.75
N GLY A 126 8.36 8.30 -8.67
CA GLY A 126 9.36 8.46 -9.72
C GLY A 126 8.72 8.96 -11.02
N THR A 127 8.75 8.15 -12.08
CA THR A 127 8.20 8.53 -13.40
C THR A 127 6.69 8.79 -13.40
N TYR A 128 5.96 8.29 -12.39
CA TYR A 128 4.52 8.50 -12.26
C TYR A 128 4.13 9.59 -11.26
N ALA A 129 5.10 10.31 -10.70
CA ALA A 129 4.86 11.27 -9.61
C ALA A 129 3.89 12.38 -10.08
N PRO A 130 2.69 12.50 -9.47
CA PRO A 130 1.80 13.61 -9.76
C PRO A 130 2.36 14.92 -9.20
N ASP A 131 1.95 16.03 -9.82
CA ASP A 131 2.22 17.38 -9.32
C ASP A 131 1.62 17.56 -7.92
N ILE A 132 2.34 18.26 -7.04
CA ILE A 132 1.93 18.51 -5.65
C ILE A 132 0.55 19.16 -5.56
N ASN A 133 0.20 20.05 -6.49
CA ASN A 133 -1.08 20.75 -6.50
C ASN A 133 -2.27 19.80 -6.75
N LEU A 134 -2.02 18.58 -7.23
CA LEU A 134 -3.04 17.57 -7.44
C LEU A 134 -3.31 16.73 -6.19
N LEU A 135 -2.48 16.82 -5.14
CA LEU A 135 -2.69 16.04 -3.91
C LEU A 135 -3.99 16.41 -3.20
N ILE A 136 -4.45 17.66 -3.31
CA ILE A 136 -5.76 18.05 -2.78
C ILE A 136 -6.89 17.32 -3.49
N ASN A 137 -6.79 17.14 -4.81
CA ASN A 137 -7.79 16.39 -5.59
C ASN A 137 -7.76 14.90 -5.25
N LEU A 138 -6.59 14.33 -4.98
CA LEU A 138 -6.46 12.95 -4.48
C LEU A 138 -7.19 12.79 -3.15
N LYS A 139 -6.98 13.73 -2.23
CA LYS A 139 -7.67 13.74 -0.93
C LYS A 139 -9.19 13.78 -1.11
N ASP A 140 -9.69 14.71 -1.91
CA ASP A 140 -11.14 14.87 -2.15
C ASP A 140 -11.74 13.63 -2.82
N LEU A 141 -11.03 13.02 -3.77
CA LEU A 141 -11.42 11.76 -4.42
C LEU A 141 -11.61 10.63 -3.39
N LEU A 142 -10.64 10.45 -2.49
CA LEU A 142 -10.68 9.39 -1.48
C LEU A 142 -11.80 9.64 -0.46
N LEU A 143 -11.97 10.89 -0.02
CA LEU A 143 -13.05 11.27 0.90
C LEU A 143 -14.44 11.07 0.30
N PHE A 144 -14.60 11.37 -0.99
CA PHE A 144 -15.86 11.15 -1.71
C PHE A 144 -16.24 9.67 -1.77
N ASN A 145 -15.27 8.78 -2.03
CA ASN A 145 -15.51 7.34 -2.13
C ASN A 145 -15.63 6.64 -0.76
N PHE A 146 -14.96 7.17 0.27
CA PHE A 146 -14.93 6.58 1.61
C PHE A 146 -15.27 7.62 2.68
N PRO A 147 -16.57 7.96 2.86
CA PRO A 147 -16.99 8.87 3.91
C PRO A 147 -16.51 8.40 5.29
N GLY A 148 -16.06 9.36 6.11
CA GLY A 148 -15.50 9.11 7.44
C GLY A 148 -14.01 8.72 7.46
N LEU A 149 -13.35 8.68 6.31
CA LEU A 149 -11.92 8.39 6.23
C LEU A 149 -11.13 9.66 6.55
N HIS A 150 -10.08 9.56 7.36
CA HIS A 150 -9.14 10.67 7.56
C HIS A 150 -7.98 10.51 6.59
N ILE A 151 -7.78 11.52 5.74
CA ILE A 151 -6.73 11.55 4.73
C ILE A 151 -5.81 12.74 4.96
N VAL A 152 -4.52 12.46 4.98
CA VAL A 152 -3.44 13.44 4.98
C VAL A 152 -2.59 13.21 3.74
N THR A 153 -2.15 14.28 3.10
CA THR A 153 -1.28 14.21 1.92
C THR A 153 -0.03 15.03 2.18
N TYR A 154 1.13 14.49 1.79
CA TYR A 154 2.41 15.20 1.82
C TYR A 154 3.11 15.11 0.47
N GLU A 155 3.97 16.08 0.19
CA GLU A 155 4.95 15.95 -0.87
C GLU A 155 6.01 14.89 -0.48
N TYR A 156 6.59 14.21 -1.48
CA TYR A 156 7.56 13.15 -1.27
C TYR A 156 8.77 13.56 -0.40
N ASP A 157 9.20 14.81 -0.46
CA ASP A 157 10.37 15.32 0.28
C ASP A 157 10.01 16.07 1.57
N ASP A 158 8.71 16.17 1.90
CA ASP A 158 8.20 16.84 3.09
C ASP A 158 8.83 16.24 4.37
N PRO A 159 9.40 17.07 5.26
CA PRO A 159 9.96 16.61 6.53
C PRO A 159 8.96 15.82 7.40
N LYS A 160 7.67 16.19 7.41
CA LYS A 160 6.62 15.51 8.18
C LYS A 160 6.32 14.12 7.64
N LEU A 161 6.44 13.92 6.33
CA LEU A 161 6.34 12.59 5.73
C LEU A 161 7.49 11.70 6.23
N LYS A 162 8.73 12.21 6.22
CA LYS A 162 9.92 11.49 6.69
C LYS A 162 9.83 11.11 8.17
N GLU A 163 9.33 12.03 9.00
CA GLU A 163 9.05 11.77 10.42
C GLU A 163 8.00 10.65 10.57
N SER A 164 6.88 10.76 9.83
CA SER A 164 5.81 9.76 9.88
C SER A 164 6.29 8.38 9.45
N MET A 165 7.13 8.30 8.41
CA MET A 165 7.70 7.05 7.91
C MET A 165 8.69 6.44 8.91
N THR A 166 9.47 7.28 9.60
CA THR A 166 10.37 6.82 10.65
C THR A 166 9.59 6.22 11.82
N ALA A 167 8.54 6.91 12.28
CA ALA A 167 7.67 6.40 13.34
C ALA A 167 6.98 5.08 12.95
N LEU A 168 6.50 4.97 11.70
CA LEU A 168 5.91 3.74 11.17
C LEU A 168 6.90 2.58 11.17
N LYS A 169 8.18 2.80 10.82
CA LYS A 169 9.21 1.74 10.85
C LYS A 169 9.38 1.18 12.26
N HIS A 170 9.51 2.05 13.27
CA HIS A 170 9.58 1.63 14.67
C HIS A 170 8.33 0.85 15.11
N ALA A 171 7.13 1.30 14.70
CA ALA A 171 5.89 0.59 14.99
C ALA A 171 5.83 -0.79 14.31
N THR A 172 6.32 -0.89 13.08
CA THR A 172 6.39 -2.13 12.31
C THR A 172 7.31 -3.16 12.98
N GLU A 173 8.48 -2.73 13.46
CA GLU A 173 9.41 -3.58 14.21
C GLU A 173 8.79 -4.10 15.51
N LYS A 174 8.15 -3.22 16.28
CA LYS A 174 7.41 -3.60 17.50
C LYS A 174 6.27 -4.59 17.19
N TYR A 175 5.55 -4.37 16.09
CA TYR A 175 4.46 -5.24 15.62
C TYR A 175 4.95 -6.64 15.22
N LYS A 176 6.06 -6.72 14.47
CA LYS A 176 6.71 -8.00 14.09
C LYS A 176 7.13 -8.78 15.33
N ASN A 177 7.73 -8.12 16.32
CA ASN A 177 8.15 -8.74 17.57
C ASN A 177 6.97 -9.23 18.42
N SER A 178 5.84 -8.51 18.41
CA SER A 178 4.61 -8.92 19.11
C SER A 178 3.88 -10.09 18.45
N THR A 179 4.00 -10.24 17.14
CA THR A 179 3.28 -11.27 16.35
C THR A 179 4.07 -12.60 16.29
N THR A 180 5.37 -12.58 16.56
CA THR A 180 6.25 -13.75 16.54
C THR A 180 5.90 -14.80 17.63
N THR A 181 4.97 -14.51 18.54
CA THR A 181 4.83 -15.22 19.82
C THR A 181 3.74 -16.30 19.89
N ILE A 182 3.48 -17.06 18.82
CA ILE A 182 2.75 -18.35 18.94
C ILE A 182 3.50 -19.48 18.24
N ARG A 183 3.97 -19.28 16.99
CA ARG A 183 4.74 -20.30 16.28
C ARG A 183 6.15 -20.51 16.85
N GLN A 184 6.80 -19.46 17.34
CA GLN A 184 8.13 -19.59 17.97
C GLN A 184 8.03 -20.39 19.28
N LEU A 185 6.97 -20.21 20.07
CA LEU A 185 6.74 -20.96 21.32
C LEU A 185 6.44 -22.45 21.08
N VAL A 186 5.73 -22.79 20.01
CA VAL A 186 5.42 -24.19 19.64
C VAL A 186 6.64 -24.93 19.09
N LEU A 187 7.58 -24.22 18.42
CA LEU A 187 8.80 -24.81 17.87
C LEU A 187 9.98 -24.85 18.87
N THR A 188 9.92 -24.12 19.98
CA THR A 188 10.96 -24.15 21.03
C THR A 188 10.60 -24.99 22.26
N SER A 189 9.44 -25.66 22.28
CA SER A 189 9.20 -26.66 23.32
C SER A 189 9.91 -27.97 22.92
N PRO A 190 10.98 -28.41 23.60
CA PRO A 190 11.49 -29.73 23.36
C PRO A 190 10.39 -30.72 23.69
N LEU A 191 10.18 -31.72 22.82
CA LEU A 191 9.35 -32.88 23.10
C LEU A 191 9.86 -33.49 24.41
N ALA A 192 9.12 -33.29 25.50
CA ALA A 192 9.42 -33.95 26.76
C ALA A 192 9.00 -35.42 26.65
N PRO A 193 9.88 -36.39 26.97
CA PRO A 193 9.49 -37.78 27.16
C PRO A 193 8.65 -37.98 28.43
#